data_AF-A0A934D0R1-F1
#
_entry.id   AF-A0A934D0R1-F1
#
_cell.length_a   1.000
_cell.length_b   1.000
_cell.length_c   1.000
_cell.angle_alpha   90.00
_cell.angle_beta   90.00
_cell.angle_gamma   90.00
#
_symmetry.space_group_name_H-M   'P 1'
#
loop_
_entity.id
_entity.type
_entity.pdbx_description
1 polymer ?
#
loop_
_entity_poly.entity_id
_entity_poly.type
_entity_poly.pdbx_seq_one_letter_code
_entity_poly.pdbx_strand_id
1 'polypeptide(L)'
;MIARPLRRTCLRLLLLLGALTLGASEARTETLQAALEAAGPAHGFDRWVELTPGARYTGGLWIGATFDRLSGTFRGRGEDVRIVGNGAILDLEGGSLCIAYCANRLELEDCVVVHGSVVYRGYHDAFVDLRPRGLVRYVTFWEPHDYAVRLFACGVGITLERNLAVDAIDTGPDFMYLTGEQNRWLPTGASFSHSVQDGHHDFFDNWSFHSDPSANADMRRHFHGLCDYG
;
A
#
# COMPACT_ATOMS: atom_id res chain seq x y z
N MET A 1 52.45 -2.84 -50.37
CA MET A 1 52.37 -2.99 -48.90
C MET A 1 51.69 -1.76 -48.32
N ILE A 2 50.40 -1.85 -47.96
CA ILE A 2 49.63 -0.74 -47.37
C ILE A 2 48.98 -1.28 -46.10
N ALA A 3 49.55 -0.91 -44.95
CA ALA A 3 49.00 -1.26 -43.64
C ALA A 3 47.80 -0.36 -43.32
N ARG A 4 46.62 -0.96 -43.10
CA ARG A 4 45.39 -0.22 -42.76
C ARG A 4 45.31 0.04 -41.24
N PRO A 5 44.91 1.24 -40.79
CA PRO A 5 44.86 1.59 -39.37
C PRO A 5 43.54 1.12 -38.74
N LEU A 6 43.59 -0.01 -38.01
CA LEU A 6 42.42 -0.66 -37.39
C LEU A 6 42.19 -0.28 -35.91
N ARG A 7 42.81 0.80 -35.40
CA ARG A 7 42.94 1.01 -33.93
C ARG A 7 42.00 2.02 -33.26
N ARG A 8 41.22 2.83 -33.99
CA ARG A 8 40.42 3.92 -33.38
C ARG A 8 38.95 3.58 -33.10
N THR A 9 38.37 2.62 -33.80
CA THR A 9 36.94 2.29 -33.69
C THR A 9 36.62 1.39 -32.50
N CYS A 10 37.50 0.44 -32.15
CA CYS A 10 37.30 -0.44 -30.99
C CYS A 10 37.34 0.32 -29.64
N LEU A 11 38.14 1.37 -29.52
CA LEU A 11 38.28 2.09 -28.24
C LEU A 11 37.03 2.90 -27.89
N ARG A 12 36.32 3.45 -28.89
CA ARG A 12 35.05 4.19 -28.67
C ARG A 12 33.90 3.25 -28.28
N LEU A 13 33.86 2.04 -28.85
CA LEU A 13 32.85 1.04 -28.49
C LEU A 13 33.07 0.51 -27.06
N LEU A 14 34.33 0.30 -26.65
CA LEU A 14 34.69 -0.10 -25.28
C LEU A 14 34.39 1.00 -24.24
N LEU A 15 34.59 2.28 -24.57
CA LEU A 15 34.23 3.40 -23.68
C LEU A 15 32.71 3.58 -23.54
N LEU A 16 31.93 3.36 -24.61
CA LEU A 16 30.47 3.37 -24.55
C LEU A 16 29.90 2.19 -23.75
N LEU A 17 30.45 0.98 -23.90
CA LEU A 17 30.08 -0.17 -23.07
C LEU A 17 30.47 0.04 -21.59
N GLY A 18 31.64 0.62 -21.32
CA GLY A 18 32.06 0.93 -19.94
C GLY A 18 31.20 1.99 -19.26
N ALA A 19 30.73 3.01 -20.00
CA ALA A 19 29.82 4.03 -19.49
C ALA A 19 28.41 3.49 -19.20
N LEU A 20 27.95 2.48 -19.95
CA LEU A 20 26.67 1.80 -19.71
C LEU A 20 26.70 0.89 -18.48
N THR A 21 27.86 0.33 -18.10
CA THR A 21 27.98 -0.50 -16.89
C THR A 21 28.16 0.29 -15.60
N LEU A 22 28.54 1.57 -15.67
CA LEU A 22 28.77 2.43 -14.49
C LEU A 22 27.49 3.08 -13.92
N GLY A 23 26.36 2.96 -14.62
CA GLY A 23 25.06 3.49 -14.19
C GLY A 23 24.14 2.47 -13.51
N ALA A 24 24.52 1.18 -13.49
CA ALA A 24 23.83 0.17 -12.71
C ALA A 24 24.28 0.32 -11.24
N SER A 25 23.86 1.41 -10.60
CA SER A 25 23.78 1.42 -9.14
C SER A 25 23.03 0.16 -8.76
N GLU A 26 23.67 -0.74 -8.01
CA GLU A 26 22.96 -1.83 -7.36
C GLU A 26 21.73 -1.20 -6.71
N ALA A 27 20.55 -1.57 -7.20
CA ALA A 27 19.30 -1.12 -6.64
C ALA A 27 19.27 -1.71 -5.23
N ARG A 28 19.75 -0.93 -4.26
CA ARG A 28 19.64 -1.30 -2.86
C ARG A 28 18.16 -1.35 -2.57
N THR A 29 17.67 -2.55 -2.33
CA THR A 29 16.33 -2.75 -1.77
C THR A 29 16.35 -2.16 -0.37
N GLU A 30 15.84 -0.95 -0.24
CA GLU A 30 15.60 -0.32 1.06
C GLU A 30 14.25 -0.80 1.58
N THR A 31 14.08 -0.93 2.90
CA THR A 31 12.76 -1.26 3.44
C THR A 31 11.91 0.01 3.53
N LEU A 32 10.59 -0.13 3.41
CA LEU A 32 9.68 1.01 3.59
C LEU A 32 9.79 1.58 5.03
N GLN A 33 10.04 0.72 6.01
CA GLN A 33 10.32 1.11 7.39
C GLN A 33 11.57 2.00 7.50
N ALA A 34 12.66 1.65 6.82
CA ALA A 34 13.89 2.46 6.86
C ALA A 34 13.66 3.85 6.22
N ALA A 35 12.93 3.90 5.10
CA ALA A 35 12.55 5.16 4.48
C ALA A 35 11.70 6.04 5.40
N LEU A 36 10.77 5.44 6.16
CA LEU A 36 9.96 6.14 7.16
C LEU A 36 10.81 6.67 8.33
N GLU A 37 11.72 5.85 8.86
CA GLU A 37 12.59 6.24 9.97
C GLU A 37 13.57 7.36 9.59
N ALA A 38 14.02 7.37 8.33
CA ALA A 38 14.84 8.46 7.78
C ALA A 38 14.05 9.75 7.53
N ALA A 39 12.72 9.67 7.44
CA ALA A 39 11.86 10.81 7.13
C ALA A 39 11.67 11.74 8.34
N GLY A 40 11.83 13.04 8.08
CA GLY A 40 11.50 14.10 9.01
C GLY A 40 10.06 14.62 8.85
N PRO A 41 9.62 15.52 9.75
CA PRO A 41 8.34 16.19 9.62
C PRO A 41 8.38 17.24 8.49
N ALA A 42 7.31 17.32 7.69
CA ALA A 42 7.12 18.38 6.70
C ALA A 42 5.63 18.57 6.38
N HIS A 43 5.24 19.78 5.95
CA HIS A 43 3.88 20.11 5.50
C HIS A 43 2.74 19.71 6.46
N GLY A 44 3.02 19.68 7.77
CA GLY A 44 2.05 19.29 8.80
C GLY A 44 1.88 17.77 8.98
N PHE A 45 2.81 16.97 8.47
CA PHE A 45 2.94 15.54 8.77
C PHE A 45 4.12 15.31 9.72
N ASP A 46 4.00 14.32 10.60
CA ASP A 46 5.08 13.85 11.47
C ASP A 46 6.18 13.15 10.67
N ARG A 47 5.77 12.49 9.56
CA ARG A 47 6.65 11.85 8.58
C ARG A 47 6.23 12.26 7.18
N TRP A 48 7.14 12.89 6.45
CA TRP A 48 6.99 13.17 5.02
C TRP A 48 8.03 12.38 4.24
N VAL A 49 7.59 11.28 3.62
CA VAL A 49 8.46 10.34 2.91
C VAL A 49 8.37 10.64 1.42
N GLU A 50 9.48 11.07 0.82
CA GLU A 50 9.61 11.19 -0.64
C GLU A 50 10.44 10.02 -1.17
N LEU A 51 9.79 9.15 -1.93
CA LEU A 51 10.43 7.96 -2.48
C LEU A 51 11.17 8.29 -3.77
N THR A 52 12.27 7.57 -4.01
CA THR A 52 13.05 7.73 -5.24
C THR A 52 12.30 7.14 -6.43
N PRO A 53 12.13 7.88 -7.55
CA PRO A 53 11.42 7.39 -8.72
C PRO A 53 11.95 6.05 -9.24
N GLY A 54 11.06 5.07 -9.42
CA GLY A 54 11.39 3.73 -9.92
C GLY A 54 12.19 2.85 -8.96
N ALA A 55 12.53 3.34 -7.76
CA ALA A 55 13.16 2.51 -6.73
C ALA A 55 12.16 1.50 -6.15
N ARG A 56 12.66 0.37 -5.65
CA ARG A 56 11.87 -0.66 -4.98
C ARG A 56 12.09 -0.58 -3.46
N TYR A 57 11.01 -0.49 -2.71
CA TYR A 57 10.99 -0.55 -1.26
C TYR A 57 10.28 -1.82 -0.82
N THR A 58 10.84 -2.55 0.15
CA THR A 58 10.23 -3.80 0.64
C THR A 58 9.64 -3.72 2.03
N GLY A 59 8.71 -4.62 2.31
CA GLY A 59 8.13 -4.85 3.62
C GLY A 59 6.92 -3.96 3.93
N GLY A 60 6.03 -4.48 4.77
CA GLY A 60 4.88 -3.75 5.29
C GLY A 60 5.25 -2.68 6.31
N LEU A 61 4.25 -1.87 6.68
CA LEU A 61 4.37 -0.80 7.66
C LEU A 61 3.14 -0.79 8.59
N TRP A 62 3.37 -0.57 9.89
CA TRP A 62 2.32 -0.44 10.89
C TRP A 62 2.41 0.92 11.60
N ILE A 63 1.39 1.76 11.42
CA ILE A 63 1.25 3.08 12.03
C ILE A 63 0.07 3.05 12.99
N GLY A 64 0.26 3.42 14.25
CA GLY A 64 -0.83 3.50 15.22
C GLY A 64 -0.70 2.55 16.41
N ALA A 65 -1.85 2.21 16.97
CA ALA A 65 -1.91 1.35 18.15
C ALA A 65 -2.25 -0.10 17.77
N THR A 66 -2.08 -0.99 18.74
CA THR A 66 -2.48 -2.40 18.69
C THR A 66 -3.45 -2.66 19.82
N PHE A 67 -4.53 -3.40 19.54
CA PHE A 67 -5.49 -3.81 20.57
C PHE A 67 -4.93 -4.97 21.40
N ASP A 68 -4.71 -4.73 22.69
CA ASP A 68 -4.38 -5.78 23.66
C ASP A 68 -5.66 -6.44 24.16
N ARG A 69 -5.91 -7.67 23.74
CA ARG A 69 -7.10 -8.45 24.10
C ARG A 69 -7.16 -8.81 25.59
N LEU A 70 -6.03 -8.88 26.29
CA LEU A 70 -5.99 -9.25 27.71
C LEU A 70 -6.42 -8.08 28.60
N SER A 71 -5.96 -6.86 28.28
CA SER A 71 -6.34 -5.66 29.02
C SER A 71 -7.56 -4.95 28.45
N GLY A 72 -7.98 -5.27 27.23
CA GLY A 72 -9.04 -4.56 26.52
C GLY A 72 -8.65 -3.11 26.19
N THR A 73 -7.37 -2.84 25.97
CA THR A 73 -6.86 -1.48 25.74
C THR A 73 -6.00 -1.39 24.48
N PHE A 74 -5.93 -0.21 23.89
CA PHE A 74 -5.06 0.09 22.76
C PHE A 74 -3.68 0.55 23.24
N ARG A 75 -2.61 0.02 22.65
CA ARG A 75 -1.22 0.35 22.98
C ARG A 75 -0.44 0.79 21.75
N GLY A 76 0.33 1.87 21.89
CA GLY A 76 1.04 2.49 20.78
C GLY A 76 0.48 3.88 20.49
N ARG A 77 1.05 4.54 19.49
CA ARG A 77 0.62 5.87 19.04
C ARG A 77 0.65 5.91 17.52
N GLY A 78 -0.27 6.67 16.94
CA GLY A 78 -0.19 7.02 15.53
C GLY A 78 0.80 8.15 15.29
N GLU A 79 1.14 8.31 14.01
CA GLU A 79 1.86 9.45 13.46
C GLU A 79 1.11 9.87 12.20
N ASP A 80 1.07 11.17 11.90
CA ASP A 80 0.58 11.65 10.61
C ASP A 80 1.66 11.38 9.56
N VAL A 81 1.38 10.48 8.62
CA VAL A 81 2.35 10.03 7.62
C VAL A 81 1.85 10.36 6.22
N ARG A 82 2.73 10.98 5.41
CA ARG A 82 2.54 11.07 3.96
C ARG A 82 3.68 10.37 3.24
N ILE A 83 3.34 9.58 2.24
CA ILE A 83 4.26 8.92 1.32
C ILE A 83 3.99 9.41 -0.09
N VAL A 84 4.94 10.14 -0.65
CA VAL A 84 4.96 10.61 -2.04
C VAL A 84 5.80 9.62 -2.85
N GLY A 85 5.13 8.81 -3.66
CA GLY A 85 5.73 7.68 -4.34
C GLY A 85 6.64 8.01 -5.51
N ASN A 86 6.32 9.05 -6.29
CA ASN A 86 7.03 9.45 -7.49
C ASN A 86 7.29 8.29 -8.50
N GLY A 87 6.40 7.31 -8.57
CA GLY A 87 6.53 6.09 -9.39
C GLY A 87 7.39 5.00 -8.78
N ALA A 88 7.72 5.07 -7.49
CA ALA A 88 8.38 3.98 -6.76
C ALA A 88 7.49 2.74 -6.66
N ILE A 89 8.13 1.58 -6.48
CA ILE A 89 7.49 0.29 -6.29
C ILE A 89 7.57 -0.09 -4.81
N LEU A 90 6.44 -0.30 -4.18
CA LEU A 90 6.29 -0.81 -2.83
C LEU A 90 5.95 -2.29 -2.90
N ASP A 91 6.94 -3.16 -2.71
CA ASP A 91 6.73 -4.59 -2.58
C ASP A 91 6.52 -4.94 -1.11
N LEU A 92 5.27 -5.17 -0.74
CA LEU A 92 4.93 -5.39 0.65
C LEU A 92 5.16 -6.83 1.11
N GLU A 93 5.61 -7.74 0.22
CA GLU A 93 5.98 -9.12 0.52
C GLU A 93 4.86 -9.93 1.22
N GLY A 94 3.63 -9.71 0.79
CA GLY A 94 2.40 -10.24 1.40
C GLY A 94 1.91 -9.47 2.63
N GLY A 95 2.65 -8.44 3.06
CA GLY A 95 2.30 -7.56 4.16
C GLY A 95 1.31 -6.47 3.77
N SER A 96 1.19 -5.47 4.65
CA SER A 96 0.31 -4.32 4.44
C SER A 96 0.96 -3.03 4.90
N LEU A 97 0.52 -1.93 4.31
CA LEU A 97 0.72 -0.58 4.79
C LEU A 97 -0.53 -0.21 5.59
N CYS A 98 -0.43 -0.32 6.91
CA CYS A 98 -1.57 -0.27 7.82
C CYS A 98 -1.51 0.95 8.73
N ILE A 99 -2.60 1.72 8.80
CA ILE A 99 -2.85 2.69 9.87
C ILE A 99 -3.99 2.19 10.75
N ALA A 100 -3.75 2.05 12.05
CA ALA A 100 -4.65 1.35 12.95
C ALA A 100 -4.88 2.06 14.29
N TYR A 101 -6.15 2.13 14.69
CA TYR A 101 -6.59 2.50 16.03
C TYR A 101 -5.97 3.80 16.54
N CYS A 102 -6.03 4.84 15.71
CA CYS A 102 -5.57 6.20 16.03
C CYS A 102 -6.41 7.23 15.26
N ALA A 103 -6.34 8.51 15.67
CA ALA A 103 -7.02 9.63 14.99
C ALA A 103 -6.13 10.34 13.94
N ASN A 104 -4.96 9.76 13.69
CA ASN A 104 -3.95 10.24 12.76
C ASN A 104 -4.36 9.97 11.32
N ARG A 105 -3.58 10.52 10.39
CA ARG A 105 -3.78 10.34 8.95
C ARG A 105 -2.63 9.63 8.27
N LEU A 106 -2.98 8.85 7.27
CA LEU A 106 -2.06 8.27 6.32
C LEU A 106 -2.43 8.76 4.91
N GLU A 107 -1.46 9.26 4.16
CA GLU A 107 -1.65 9.66 2.78
C GLU A 107 -0.62 8.98 1.87
N LEU A 108 -1.08 8.30 0.83
CA LEU A 108 -0.26 7.59 -0.15
C LEU A 108 -0.59 8.08 -1.56
N GLU A 109 0.44 8.46 -2.32
CA GLU A 109 0.24 8.90 -3.70
C GLU A 109 1.34 8.46 -4.66
N ASP A 110 0.98 8.37 -5.95
CA ASP A 110 1.91 8.23 -7.07
C ASP A 110 2.90 7.05 -6.94
N CYS A 111 2.42 5.84 -6.61
CA CYS A 111 3.26 4.65 -6.51
C CYS A 111 2.62 3.40 -7.12
N VAL A 112 3.41 2.34 -7.23
CA VAL A 112 2.93 0.99 -7.49
C VAL A 112 3.07 0.16 -6.23
N VAL A 113 2.00 -0.44 -5.73
CA VAL A 113 2.03 -1.41 -4.64
C VAL A 113 1.94 -2.81 -5.25
N VAL A 114 2.86 -3.70 -4.90
CA VAL A 114 2.83 -5.10 -5.34
C VAL A 114 2.77 -6.03 -4.14
N HIS A 115 2.10 -7.17 -4.33
CA HIS A 115 2.05 -8.26 -3.35
C HIS A 115 1.63 -7.82 -1.94
N GLY A 116 0.70 -6.87 -1.83
CA GLY A 116 0.15 -6.47 -0.53
C GLY A 116 -0.89 -5.37 -0.64
N SER A 117 -1.25 -4.80 0.51
CA SER A 117 -2.44 -3.98 0.66
C SER A 117 -2.22 -2.68 1.43
N VAL A 118 -3.11 -1.71 1.23
CA VAL A 118 -3.26 -0.56 2.14
C VAL A 118 -4.48 -0.78 3.03
N VAL A 119 -4.30 -0.65 4.34
CA VAL A 119 -5.34 -0.98 5.31
C VAL A 119 -5.53 0.18 6.29
N TYR A 120 -6.77 0.62 6.42
CA TYR A 120 -7.20 1.53 7.48
C TYR A 120 -8.04 0.71 8.47
N ARG A 121 -7.66 0.75 9.75
CA ARG A 121 -8.39 0.08 10.84
C ARG A 121 -8.78 1.10 11.89
N GLY A 122 -10.06 1.40 11.99
CA GLY A 122 -10.60 2.20 13.06
C GLY A 122 -11.22 1.36 14.16
N TYR A 123 -11.61 2.05 15.22
CA TYR A 123 -12.44 1.53 16.29
C TYR A 123 -13.19 2.70 16.90
N HIS A 124 -14.48 2.52 17.19
CA HIS A 124 -15.22 3.51 17.94
C HIS A 124 -16.28 2.83 18.83
N ASP A 125 -16.47 3.35 20.03
CA ASP A 125 -17.57 3.00 20.94
C ASP A 125 -17.99 4.24 21.75
N ALA A 126 -18.73 4.04 22.85
CA ALA A 126 -19.19 5.14 23.70
C ALA A 126 -18.07 5.89 24.45
N PHE A 127 -16.86 5.33 24.51
CA PHE A 127 -15.74 5.83 25.33
C PHE A 127 -14.48 6.13 24.52
N VAL A 128 -14.30 5.46 23.39
CA VAL A 128 -13.08 5.50 22.58
C VAL A 128 -13.46 5.82 21.13
N ASP A 129 -12.79 6.80 20.53
CA ASP A 129 -12.90 7.11 19.10
C ASP A 129 -11.50 7.14 18.48
N LEU A 130 -11.17 6.08 17.74
CA LEU A 130 -9.86 5.81 17.15
C LEU A 130 -10.01 5.51 15.67
N ARG A 131 -10.51 6.49 14.92
CA ARG A 131 -10.78 6.38 13.49
C ARG A 131 -9.72 7.13 12.66
N PRO A 132 -8.91 6.41 11.85
CA PRO A 132 -7.89 7.04 11.04
C PRO A 132 -8.53 7.82 9.88
N ARG A 133 -7.79 8.80 9.36
CA ARG A 133 -8.14 9.57 8.16
C ARG A 133 -7.11 9.34 7.08
N GLY A 134 -7.37 9.74 5.85
CA GLY A 134 -6.34 9.60 4.83
C GLY A 134 -6.75 9.79 3.39
N LEU A 135 -5.79 9.45 2.54
CA LEU A 135 -5.89 9.56 1.10
C LEU A 135 -5.09 8.44 0.46
N VAL A 136 -5.67 7.77 -0.53
CA VAL A 136 -4.92 6.90 -1.46
C VAL A 136 -5.26 7.39 -2.86
N ARG A 137 -4.26 7.89 -3.59
CA ARG A 137 -4.51 8.40 -4.93
C ARG A 137 -3.42 8.10 -5.94
N TYR A 138 -3.82 7.90 -7.20
CA TYR A 138 -2.88 7.59 -8.29
C TYR A 138 -1.98 6.38 -7.96
N VAL A 139 -2.51 5.41 -7.22
CA VAL A 139 -1.79 4.18 -6.86
C VAL A 139 -2.24 3.04 -7.76
N THR A 140 -1.28 2.31 -8.31
CA THR A 140 -1.54 1.02 -8.98
C THR A 140 -1.22 -0.11 -8.00
N PHE A 141 -2.20 -0.96 -7.73
CA PHE A 141 -2.03 -2.19 -6.96
C PHE A 141 -1.94 -3.36 -7.94
N TRP A 142 -0.82 -4.07 -7.93
CA TRP A 142 -0.60 -5.25 -8.77
C TRP A 142 -0.52 -6.50 -7.91
N GLU A 143 -1.38 -7.48 -8.20
CA GLU A 143 -1.47 -8.71 -7.41
C GLU A 143 -1.55 -8.45 -5.90
N PRO A 144 -2.40 -7.51 -5.43
CA PRO A 144 -2.48 -7.25 -4.00
C PRO A 144 -2.96 -8.50 -3.28
N HIS A 145 -2.22 -8.92 -2.26
CA HIS A 145 -2.65 -10.01 -1.40
C HIS A 145 -3.77 -9.49 -0.50
N ASP A 146 -4.85 -10.26 -0.38
CA ASP A 146 -6.01 -9.94 0.44
C ASP A 146 -6.91 -8.83 -0.18
N TYR A 147 -6.49 -7.57 -0.14
CA TYR A 147 -7.22 -6.45 -0.75
C TYR A 147 -6.24 -5.45 -1.38
N ALA A 148 -6.67 -4.65 -2.37
CA ALA A 148 -5.87 -3.47 -2.75
C ALA A 148 -5.94 -2.41 -1.64
N VAL A 149 -7.17 -2.02 -1.29
CA VAL A 149 -7.44 -1.14 -0.14
C VAL A 149 -8.58 -1.69 0.69
N ARG A 150 -8.39 -1.71 2.02
CA ARG A 150 -9.43 -2.08 2.98
C ARG A 150 -9.66 -0.99 4.01
N LEU A 151 -10.91 -0.57 4.15
CA LEU A 151 -11.36 0.39 5.16
C LEU A 151 -12.23 -0.35 6.18
N PHE A 152 -11.74 -0.51 7.41
CA PHE A 152 -12.42 -1.27 8.46
C PHE A 152 -12.76 -0.35 9.63
N ALA A 153 -14.05 -0.17 9.95
CA ALA A 153 -14.53 0.70 11.03
C ALA A 153 -13.91 2.13 11.07
N CYS A 154 -13.65 2.74 9.90
CA CYS A 154 -12.83 3.96 9.79
C CYS A 154 -13.58 5.29 9.84
N GLY A 155 -14.92 5.31 9.83
CA GLY A 155 -15.63 6.59 9.83
C GLY A 155 -15.63 7.32 8.48
N VAL A 156 -15.64 8.65 8.55
CA VAL A 156 -15.49 9.55 7.39
C VAL A 156 -14.05 10.09 7.30
N GLY A 157 -13.70 10.71 6.16
CA GLY A 157 -12.40 11.39 6.01
C GLY A 157 -11.28 10.53 5.44
N ILE A 158 -11.65 9.46 4.73
CA ILE A 158 -10.74 8.73 3.85
C ILE A 158 -11.23 8.92 2.41
N THR A 159 -10.34 9.33 1.53
CA THR A 159 -10.60 9.48 0.09
C THR A 159 -9.77 8.46 -0.69
N LEU A 160 -10.42 7.70 -1.56
CA LEU A 160 -9.77 6.85 -2.55
C LEU A 160 -10.02 7.45 -3.94
N GLU A 161 -8.98 7.94 -4.60
CA GLU A 161 -9.11 8.65 -5.88
C GLU A 161 -8.18 8.08 -6.96
N ARG A 162 -8.71 7.75 -8.15
CA ARG A 162 -7.91 7.44 -9.35
C ARG A 162 -6.91 6.31 -9.13
N ASN A 163 -7.29 5.31 -8.35
CA ASN A 163 -6.48 4.11 -8.14
C ASN A 163 -6.85 3.03 -9.16
N LEU A 164 -5.91 2.14 -9.44
CA LEU A 164 -6.11 0.95 -10.25
C LEU A 164 -5.71 -0.28 -9.44
N ALA A 165 -6.57 -1.28 -9.34
CA ALA A 165 -6.23 -2.58 -8.78
C ALA A 165 -6.26 -3.66 -9.86
N VAL A 166 -5.21 -4.47 -9.95
CA VAL A 166 -5.07 -5.53 -10.93
C VAL A 166 -4.83 -6.85 -10.22
N ASP A 167 -5.64 -7.85 -10.53
CA ASP A 167 -5.45 -9.24 -10.12
C ASP A 167 -5.37 -9.45 -8.61
N ALA A 168 -6.31 -8.87 -7.84
CA ALA A 168 -6.34 -9.07 -6.39
C ALA A 168 -6.43 -10.57 -6.02
N ILE A 169 -5.52 -11.00 -5.15
CA ILE A 169 -5.32 -12.41 -4.80
C ILE A 169 -6.19 -12.79 -3.60
N ASP A 170 -7.01 -13.81 -3.81
CA ASP A 170 -7.76 -14.49 -2.76
C ASP A 170 -6.81 -15.34 -1.91
N THR A 171 -6.65 -14.95 -0.65
CA THR A 171 -5.81 -15.64 0.33
C THR A 171 -6.65 -16.51 1.28
N GLY A 172 -7.93 -16.71 0.99
CA GLY A 172 -8.88 -17.48 1.80
C GLY A 172 -9.81 -16.60 2.63
N PRO A 173 -10.34 -17.11 3.75
CA PRO A 173 -11.15 -16.31 4.66
C PRO A 173 -10.27 -15.37 5.51
N ASP A 174 -10.73 -14.14 5.64
CA ASP A 174 -10.15 -13.14 6.54
C ASP A 174 -10.62 -13.37 7.98
N PHE A 175 -10.03 -12.65 8.92
CA PHE A 175 -10.24 -12.84 10.35
C PHE A 175 -11.09 -11.72 10.95
N MET A 176 -12.00 -12.09 11.85
CA MET A 176 -12.70 -11.12 12.69
C MET A 176 -11.72 -10.42 13.63
N TYR A 177 -11.73 -9.08 13.68
CA TYR A 177 -10.72 -8.33 14.42
C TYR A 177 -10.70 -8.63 15.93
N LEU A 178 -11.86 -8.87 16.55
CA LEU A 178 -11.98 -9.14 17.99
C LEU A 178 -11.55 -10.55 18.38
N THR A 179 -11.97 -11.57 17.61
CA THR A 179 -11.74 -12.98 17.96
C THR A 179 -10.49 -13.54 17.27
N GLY A 180 -10.11 -12.97 16.13
CA GLY A 180 -9.04 -13.51 15.28
C GLY A 180 -9.43 -14.84 14.65
N GLU A 181 -10.73 -15.16 14.63
CA GLU A 181 -11.26 -16.33 13.96
C GLU A 181 -11.51 -16.03 12.49
N GLN A 182 -11.18 -16.99 11.63
CA GLN A 182 -11.48 -16.91 10.21
C GLN A 182 -12.99 -16.88 10.00
N ASN A 183 -13.46 -15.99 9.13
CA ASN A 183 -14.86 -15.87 8.80
C ASN A 183 -15.04 -15.89 7.28
N ARG A 184 -15.77 -16.89 6.78
CA ARG A 184 -16.10 -17.01 5.35
C ARG A 184 -16.94 -15.85 4.81
N TRP A 185 -17.58 -15.08 5.69
CA TRP A 185 -18.33 -13.87 5.34
C TRP A 185 -17.43 -12.65 5.17
N LEU A 186 -16.14 -12.77 5.48
CA LEU A 186 -15.09 -11.81 5.17
C LEU A 186 -14.18 -12.41 4.08
N PRO A 187 -14.64 -12.51 2.81
CA PRO A 187 -13.82 -13.04 1.74
C PRO A 187 -12.73 -12.06 1.33
N THR A 188 -11.56 -12.61 1.04
CA THR A 188 -10.42 -11.87 0.50
C THR A 188 -10.45 -11.87 -1.05
N GLY A 189 -9.48 -11.22 -1.68
CA GLY A 189 -9.36 -11.08 -3.14
C GLY A 189 -10.30 -10.01 -3.73
N ALA A 190 -10.87 -9.14 -2.90
CA ALA A 190 -11.60 -7.96 -3.36
C ALA A 190 -10.64 -6.79 -3.56
N SER A 191 -10.80 -6.01 -4.63
CA SER A 191 -9.91 -4.88 -4.89
C SER A 191 -10.09 -3.77 -3.83
N PHE A 192 -11.29 -3.20 -3.75
CA PHE A 192 -11.58 -2.14 -2.79
C PHE A 192 -12.68 -2.58 -1.84
N SER A 193 -12.42 -2.51 -0.54
CA SER A 193 -13.36 -2.93 0.49
C SER A 193 -13.58 -1.84 1.54
N HIS A 194 -14.82 -1.65 1.98
CA HIS A 194 -15.16 -0.72 3.06
C HIS A 194 -16.20 -1.28 4.03
N SER A 195 -16.12 -0.86 5.29
CA SER A 195 -17.19 -1.09 6.28
C SER A 195 -18.43 -0.27 5.91
N VAL A 196 -19.60 -0.90 5.95
CA VAL A 196 -20.89 -0.23 5.71
C VAL A 196 -21.48 0.40 6.98
N GLN A 197 -20.88 0.17 8.15
CA GLN A 197 -21.47 0.55 9.45
C GLN A 197 -21.09 1.98 9.89
N ASP A 198 -19.94 2.48 9.42
CA ASP A 198 -19.30 3.65 10.04
C ASP A 198 -19.33 4.92 9.17
N GLY A 199 -20.16 4.93 8.13
CA GLY A 199 -20.37 6.08 7.25
C GLY A 199 -19.87 5.85 5.83
N HIS A 200 -19.93 6.91 5.02
CA HIS A 200 -19.53 6.87 3.63
C HIS A 200 -18.10 7.43 3.47
N HIS A 201 -17.28 6.70 2.73
CA HIS A 201 -15.98 7.19 2.27
C HIS A 201 -16.11 7.75 0.85
N ASP A 202 -15.17 8.59 0.47
CA ASP A 202 -15.17 9.21 -0.84
C ASP A 202 -14.41 8.33 -1.84
N PHE A 203 -15.13 7.79 -2.83
CA PHE A 203 -14.56 7.00 -3.92
C PHE A 203 -14.71 7.76 -5.24
N PHE A 204 -13.59 8.09 -5.89
CA PHE A 204 -13.58 8.81 -7.17
C PHE A 204 -12.71 8.10 -8.20
N ASP A 205 -13.26 7.78 -9.38
CA ASP A 205 -12.49 7.26 -10.53
C ASP A 205 -11.57 6.05 -10.22
N ASN A 206 -11.93 5.18 -9.27
CA ASN A 206 -11.17 3.96 -8.99
C ASN A 206 -11.57 2.85 -9.96
N TRP A 207 -10.59 2.07 -10.42
CA TRP A 207 -10.78 0.99 -11.38
C TRP A 207 -10.19 -0.31 -10.85
N SER A 208 -10.77 -1.43 -11.28
CA SER A 208 -10.20 -2.75 -11.01
C SER A 208 -10.35 -3.67 -12.22
N PHE A 209 -9.40 -4.58 -12.36
CA PHE A 209 -9.35 -5.57 -13.43
C PHE A 209 -8.80 -6.89 -12.90
N HIS A 210 -9.36 -7.99 -13.38
CA HIS A 210 -8.84 -9.33 -13.17
C HIS A 210 -8.64 -10.02 -14.52
N SER A 211 -7.49 -10.67 -14.67
CA SER A 211 -7.11 -11.48 -15.82
C SER A 211 -7.87 -12.81 -15.88
N ASP A 212 -8.22 -13.37 -14.72
CA ASP A 212 -9.19 -14.47 -14.64
C ASP A 212 -10.59 -13.97 -15.00
N PRO A 213 -11.22 -14.46 -16.09
CA PRO A 213 -12.55 -14.03 -16.50
C PRO A 213 -13.62 -14.27 -15.43
N SER A 214 -13.45 -15.29 -14.58
CA SER A 214 -14.43 -15.60 -13.54
C SER A 214 -14.38 -14.57 -12.40
N ALA A 215 -13.18 -14.24 -11.92
CA ALA A 215 -12.96 -13.16 -10.95
C ALA A 215 -13.38 -11.80 -11.51
N ASN A 216 -13.08 -11.51 -12.77
CA ASN A 216 -13.43 -10.23 -13.43
C ASN A 216 -14.94 -10.06 -13.68
N ALA A 217 -15.68 -11.16 -13.71
CA ALA A 217 -17.14 -11.14 -13.84
C ALA A 217 -17.85 -11.01 -12.48
N ASP A 218 -17.17 -11.31 -11.37
CA ASP A 218 -17.74 -11.20 -10.02
C ASP A 218 -17.55 -9.79 -9.46
N MET A 219 -18.62 -8.99 -9.44
CA MET A 219 -18.60 -7.61 -8.92
C MET A 219 -18.03 -7.50 -7.50
N ARG A 220 -18.14 -8.55 -6.67
CA ARG A 220 -17.60 -8.56 -5.30
C ARG A 220 -16.07 -8.57 -5.27
N ARG A 221 -15.41 -8.96 -6.36
CA ARG A 221 -13.94 -8.90 -6.52
C ARG A 221 -13.42 -7.50 -6.87
N HIS A 222 -14.33 -6.59 -7.21
CA HIS A 222 -14.01 -5.22 -7.59
C HIS A 222 -14.27 -4.24 -6.44
N PHE A 223 -15.51 -4.20 -5.95
CA PHE A 223 -15.92 -3.30 -4.87
C PHE A 223 -16.82 -4.05 -3.90
N HIS A 224 -16.48 -4.01 -2.61
CA HIS A 224 -17.17 -4.79 -1.59
C HIS A 224 -17.47 -3.96 -0.34
N GLY A 225 -18.74 -3.94 0.07
CA GLY A 225 -19.16 -3.46 1.39
C GLY A 225 -19.17 -4.61 2.39
N LEU A 226 -18.45 -4.47 3.50
CA LEU A 226 -18.36 -5.45 4.57
C LEU A 226 -19.16 -4.99 5.79
N CYS A 227 -19.77 -5.94 6.48
CA CYS A 227 -20.15 -5.79 7.88
C CYS A 227 -18.93 -6.08 8.74
N ASP A 228 -18.67 -5.30 9.80
CA ASP A 228 -17.45 -5.49 10.62
C ASP A 228 -17.44 -6.81 11.39
N TYR A 229 -18.58 -7.51 11.44
CA TYR A 229 -18.75 -8.82 12.06
C TYR A 229 -18.79 -9.99 11.06
N GLY A 230 -18.78 -9.71 9.74
CA GLY A 230 -19.04 -10.67 8.67
C GLY A 230 -20.52 -10.88 8.42
#